data_AF-A0A537KQ14-F1
#
_entry.id   AF-A0A537KQ14-F1
#
_cell.length_a   1.000
_cell.length_b   1.000
_cell.length_c   1.000
_cell.angle_alpha   90.00
_cell.angle_beta   90.00
_cell.angle_gamma   90.00
#
_symmetry.space_group_name_H-M   'P 1'
#
loop_
_entity.id
_entity.type
_entity.pdbx_description
1 polymer ?
#
loop_
_entity_poly.entity_id
_entity_poly.type
_entity_poly.pdbx_seq_one_letter_code
_entity_poly.pdbx_strand_id
1 'polypeptide(L)'
;MPSLAEAIAGRQLRGSWMANPEVFLIYKVLGKVHRSDAIVTAPLILGRETLLDVTLGPAVVRIAGDPKRCNTARASLPPLAKRLLADVEAHGEVRMDRWPASTRRGRDARLVLERQLLVVSRDLHTESGYHTAVVTPWRKSRIAVRFGKLAKRIKLDEAEDQLILCAVRSAVVAPEREVRRWFVFGARPVDRLMHEGKLERLRSVRRSWLGSQ
;
A
#
# COMPACT_ATOMS: atom_id res chain seq x y z
N MET A 1 2.79 -13.22 3.92
CA MET A 1 3.16 -12.06 3.07
C MET A 1 4.64 -11.74 3.22
N PRO A 2 5.39 -11.51 2.12
CA PRO A 2 6.79 -11.08 2.18
C PRO A 2 6.98 -9.79 2.98
N SER A 3 8.07 -9.70 3.75
CA SER A 3 8.41 -8.55 4.58
C SER A 3 9.86 -8.16 4.34
N LEU A 4 10.11 -6.92 3.94
CA LEU A 4 11.49 -6.45 3.72
C LEU A 4 12.29 -6.47 5.03
N ALA A 5 11.67 -6.18 6.18
CA ALA A 5 12.35 -6.25 7.47
C ALA A 5 12.82 -7.68 7.80
N GLU A 6 12.00 -8.69 7.48
CA GLU A 6 12.38 -10.10 7.66
C GLU A 6 13.45 -10.54 6.65
N ALA A 7 13.37 -10.06 5.41
CA ALA A 7 14.38 -10.31 4.38
C ALA A 7 15.75 -9.71 4.76
N ILE A 8 15.77 -8.49 5.32
CA ILE A 8 16.99 -7.84 5.84
C ILE A 8 17.53 -8.61 7.05
N ALA A 9 16.66 -9.03 7.96
CA ALA A 9 17.06 -9.78 9.15
C ALA A 9 17.48 -11.23 8.83
N GLY A 10 17.17 -11.74 7.63
CA GLY A 10 17.44 -13.13 7.24
C GLY A 10 16.59 -14.16 7.99
N ARG A 11 15.58 -13.72 8.74
CA ARG A 11 14.75 -14.57 9.60
C ARG A 11 13.36 -13.97 9.79
N GLN A 12 12.41 -14.82 10.18
CA GLN A 12 11.08 -14.36 10.59
C GLN A 12 11.19 -13.53 11.88
N LEU A 13 10.49 -12.40 11.92
CA LEU A 13 10.50 -11.50 13.08
C LEU A 13 9.25 -11.75 13.94
N ARG A 14 9.44 -11.82 15.26
CA ARG A 14 8.32 -11.86 16.22
C ARG A 14 8.03 -10.44 16.70
N GLY A 15 6.79 -9.98 16.53
CA GLY A 15 6.37 -8.65 16.95
C GLY A 15 6.89 -7.52 16.06
N SER A 16 7.11 -6.34 16.65
CA SER A 16 7.61 -5.17 15.91
C SER A 16 9.08 -5.35 15.56
N TRP A 17 9.44 -5.12 14.30
CA TRP A 17 10.83 -5.12 13.86
C TRP A 17 11.69 -4.07 14.60
N MET A 18 11.07 -3.01 15.13
CA MET A 18 11.75 -1.98 15.92
C MET A 18 12.31 -2.52 17.25
N ALA A 19 11.78 -3.63 17.75
CA ALA A 19 12.24 -4.27 18.98
C ALA A 19 13.31 -5.34 18.74
N ASN A 20 13.79 -5.50 17.50
CA ASN A 20 14.75 -6.53 17.13
C ASN A 20 16.19 -5.96 17.05
N PRO A 21 17.23 -6.78 17.30
CA PRO A 21 18.63 -6.34 17.26
C PRO A 21 19.06 -5.67 15.95
N GLU A 22 18.45 -6.08 14.84
CA GLU A 22 18.76 -5.61 13.49
C GLU A 22 18.11 -4.24 13.18
N VAL A 23 17.46 -3.59 14.15
CA VAL A 23 16.73 -2.32 14.00
C VAL A 23 17.51 -1.27 13.23
N PHE A 24 18.79 -1.04 13.55
CA PHE A 24 19.62 -0.04 12.88
C PHE A 24 19.91 -0.38 11.42
N LEU A 25 20.14 -1.67 11.12
CA LEU A 25 20.33 -2.15 9.75
C LEU A 25 19.04 -1.98 8.95
N ILE A 26 17.90 -2.35 9.53
CA ILE A 26 16.58 -2.21 8.90
C ILE A 26 16.30 -0.73 8.60
N TYR A 27 16.50 0.17 9.56
CA TYR A 27 16.36 1.62 9.33
C TYR A 27 17.27 2.12 8.21
N LYS A 28 18.54 1.72 8.21
CA LYS A 28 19.51 2.12 7.18
C LYS A 28 19.07 1.70 5.78
N VAL A 29 18.63 0.46 5.61
CA VAL A 29 18.18 -0.07 4.32
C VAL A 29 16.86 0.56 3.90
N LEU A 30 15.85 0.62 4.80
CA LEU A 30 14.58 1.29 4.51
C LEU A 30 14.81 2.75 4.10
N GLY A 31 15.69 3.48 4.78
CA GLY A 31 16.03 4.85 4.41
C GLY A 31 16.60 4.98 3.00
N LYS A 32 17.38 4.00 2.52
CA LYS A 32 17.87 3.98 1.12
C LYS A 32 16.74 3.66 0.14
N VAL A 33 15.89 2.68 0.48
CA VAL A 33 14.75 2.27 -0.34
C VAL A 33 13.77 3.43 -0.56
N HIS A 34 13.39 4.14 0.50
CA HIS A 34 12.46 5.28 0.41
C HIS A 34 12.99 6.48 -0.39
N ARG A 35 14.32 6.57 -0.56
CA ARG A 35 14.97 7.62 -1.36
C ARG A 35 15.19 7.21 -2.81
N SER A 36 15.01 5.93 -3.14
CA SER A 36 15.21 5.41 -4.50
C SER A 36 14.06 5.83 -5.42
N ASP A 37 14.38 6.35 -6.61
CA ASP A 37 13.38 6.66 -7.62
C ASP A 37 12.84 5.43 -8.36
N ALA A 38 13.46 4.26 -8.15
CA ALA A 38 13.02 2.98 -8.69
C ALA A 38 11.95 2.30 -7.82
N ILE A 39 11.72 2.80 -6.60
CA ILE A 39 10.75 2.24 -5.66
C ILE A 39 9.69 3.29 -5.32
N VAL A 40 8.43 2.87 -5.31
CA VAL A 40 7.30 3.69 -4.88
C VAL A 40 6.56 2.98 -3.75
N THR A 41 5.94 3.75 -2.86
CA THR A 41 5.22 3.21 -1.71
C THR A 41 3.75 3.63 -1.70
N ALA A 42 2.88 2.73 -1.25
CA ALA A 42 1.45 2.98 -1.07
C ALA A 42 0.85 2.02 -0.01
N PRO A 43 -0.21 2.39 0.71
CA PRO A 43 -0.87 1.53 1.69
C PRO A 43 -1.80 0.50 1.02
N LEU A 44 -1.24 -0.39 0.20
CA LEU A 44 -2.01 -1.30 -0.66
C LEU A 44 -2.34 -2.64 -0.02
N ILE A 45 -1.33 -3.43 0.37
CA ILE A 45 -1.59 -4.78 0.85
C ILE A 45 -2.00 -4.73 2.31
N LEU A 46 -3.26 -5.07 2.61
CA LEU A 46 -3.87 -4.99 3.94
C LEU A 46 -3.80 -3.59 4.57
N GLY A 47 -3.65 -2.54 3.75
CA GLY A 47 -3.42 -1.17 4.21
C GLY A 47 -2.05 -0.90 4.82
N ARG A 48 -1.09 -1.82 4.65
CA ARG A 48 0.29 -1.61 5.07
C ARG A 48 1.07 -0.92 3.98
N GLU A 49 2.08 -0.15 4.38
CA GLU A 49 3.06 0.36 3.43
C GLU A 49 3.62 -0.80 2.60
N THR A 50 3.39 -0.72 1.30
CA THR A 50 3.78 -1.72 0.31
C THR A 50 4.82 -1.08 -0.60
N LEU A 51 5.99 -1.72 -0.70
CA LEU A 51 7.06 -1.33 -1.61
C LEU A 51 6.78 -1.93 -2.99
N LEU A 52 6.87 -1.10 -4.02
CA LEU A 52 6.54 -1.47 -5.38
C LEU A 52 7.64 -0.98 -6.33
N ASP A 53 7.86 -1.74 -7.39
CA ASP A 53 8.63 -1.24 -8.53
C ASP A 53 7.93 0.01 -9.13
N VAL A 54 8.74 0.98 -9.54
CA VAL A 54 8.28 2.27 -10.10
C VAL A 54 7.31 2.10 -11.27
N THR A 55 7.44 1.03 -12.06
CA THR A 55 6.58 0.74 -13.21
C THR A 55 5.12 0.48 -12.82
N LEU A 56 4.86 0.09 -11.57
CA LEU A 56 3.50 -0.13 -11.05
C LEU A 56 2.82 1.16 -10.59
N GLY A 57 3.56 2.27 -10.48
CA GLY A 57 3.04 3.56 -10.01
C GLY A 57 1.75 4.01 -10.72
N PRO A 58 1.69 4.01 -12.06
CA PRO A 58 0.48 4.34 -12.81
C PRO A 58 -0.73 3.47 -12.46
N ALA A 59 -0.55 2.16 -12.28
CA ALA A 59 -1.64 1.25 -11.92
C ALA A 59 -2.22 1.57 -10.54
N VAL A 60 -1.37 1.83 -9.55
CA VAL A 60 -1.79 2.25 -8.21
C VAL A 60 -2.60 3.54 -8.27
N VAL A 61 -2.11 4.54 -9.01
CA VAL A 61 -2.80 5.84 -9.15
C VAL A 61 -4.12 5.68 -9.89
N ARG A 62 -4.21 4.80 -10.89
CA ARG A 62 -5.45 4.52 -11.62
C ARG A 62 -6.53 3.94 -10.71
N ILE A 63 -6.16 2.99 -9.85
CA ILE A 63 -7.08 2.36 -8.90
C ILE A 63 -7.51 3.37 -7.83
N ALA A 64 -6.55 4.06 -7.22
CA ALA A 64 -6.79 5.05 -6.16
C ALA A 64 -7.56 6.29 -6.65
N GLY A 65 -7.48 6.61 -7.94
CA GLY A 65 -8.23 7.69 -8.58
C GLY A 65 -9.61 7.28 -9.11
N ASP A 66 -9.97 6.00 -9.07
CA ASP A 66 -11.22 5.53 -9.69
C ASP A 66 -12.47 6.16 -9.04
N PRO A 67 -13.34 6.85 -9.79
CA PRO A 67 -14.49 7.56 -9.21
C PRO A 67 -15.47 6.64 -8.49
N LYS A 68 -15.76 5.46 -9.05
CA LYS A 68 -16.71 4.51 -8.45
C LYS A 68 -16.17 4.00 -7.12
N ARG A 69 -14.89 3.57 -7.10
CA ARG A 69 -14.22 3.16 -5.85
C ARG A 69 -14.18 4.29 -4.83
N CYS A 70 -13.78 5.50 -5.22
CA CYS A 70 -13.74 6.67 -4.35
C CYS A 70 -15.10 6.95 -3.71
N ASN A 71 -16.18 6.90 -4.49
CA ASN A 71 -17.54 7.16 -4.01
C ASN A 71 -18.00 6.07 -3.03
N THR A 72 -17.80 4.80 -3.37
CA THR A 72 -18.10 3.67 -2.47
C THR A 72 -17.32 3.79 -1.17
N ALA A 73 -16.02 4.06 -1.24
CA ALA A 73 -15.16 4.21 -0.08
C ALA A 73 -15.63 5.35 0.84
N ARG A 74 -15.93 6.53 0.27
CA ARG A 74 -16.44 7.70 1.01
C ARG A 74 -17.79 7.41 1.69
N ALA A 75 -18.69 6.72 1.01
CA ALA A 75 -19.99 6.36 1.55
C ALA A 75 -19.87 5.47 2.79
N SER A 76 -18.94 4.50 2.77
CA SER A 76 -18.72 3.53 3.85
C SER A 76 -17.88 4.05 5.02
N LEU A 77 -17.41 5.30 5.00
CA LEU A 77 -16.55 5.83 6.06
C LEU A 77 -17.30 6.00 7.39
N PRO A 78 -16.68 5.60 8.52
CA PRO A 78 -17.16 5.98 9.85
C PRO A 78 -17.18 7.51 10.02
N PRO A 79 -18.05 8.07 10.89
CA PRO A 79 -18.18 9.53 11.06
C PRO A 79 -16.86 10.26 11.34
N LEU A 80 -16.01 9.70 12.20
CA LEU A 80 -14.72 10.31 12.54
C LEU A 80 -13.73 10.30 11.35
N ALA A 81 -13.75 9.26 10.53
CA ALA A 81 -12.94 9.21 9.31
C ALA A 81 -13.46 10.20 8.24
N LYS A 82 -14.78 10.40 8.14
CA LYS A 82 -15.36 11.45 7.28
C LYS A 82 -14.88 12.84 7.70
N ARG A 83 -14.90 13.12 9.01
CA ARG A 83 -14.38 14.39 9.56
C ARG A 83 -12.89 14.57 9.26
N LEU A 84 -12.06 13.58 9.55
CA LEU A 84 -10.63 13.64 9.24
C LEU A 84 -10.38 13.87 7.75
N LEU A 85 -11.10 13.16 6.88
CA LEU A 85 -10.97 13.35 5.44
C LEU A 85 -11.33 14.78 5.02
N ALA A 86 -12.44 15.33 5.54
CA ALA A 86 -12.84 16.71 5.25
C ALA A 86 -11.76 17.72 5.70
N ASP A 87 -11.21 17.55 6.91
CA ASP A 87 -10.15 18.42 7.43
C ASP A 87 -8.87 18.31 6.58
N VAL A 88 -8.46 17.10 6.20
CA VAL A 88 -7.30 16.86 5.33
C VAL A 88 -7.51 17.45 3.93
N GLU A 89 -8.72 17.39 3.39
CA GLU A 89 -9.03 17.96 2.08
C GLU A 89 -9.08 19.48 2.09
N ALA A 90 -9.58 20.09 3.17
CA ALA A 90 -9.65 21.53 3.35
C ALA A 90 -8.27 22.15 3.57
N HIS A 91 -7.44 21.56 4.44
CA HIS A 91 -6.15 22.13 4.84
C HIS A 91 -4.98 21.62 3.99
N GLY A 92 -5.17 20.54 3.23
CA GLY A 92 -4.14 19.91 2.40
C GLY A 92 -3.19 18.99 3.16
N GLU A 93 -3.00 19.17 4.46
CA GLU A 93 -2.37 18.22 5.36
C GLU A 93 -2.89 18.39 6.80
N VAL A 94 -2.84 17.33 7.59
CA VAL A 94 -3.20 17.34 9.01
C VAL A 94 -2.12 16.62 9.81
N ARG A 95 -1.61 17.28 10.86
CA ARG A 95 -0.74 16.71 11.89
C ARG A 95 -1.59 16.02 12.96
N MET A 96 -1.44 14.71 13.13
CA MET A 96 -2.30 13.91 14.01
C MET A 96 -2.15 14.25 15.50
N ASP A 97 -0.99 14.75 15.93
CA ASP A 97 -0.72 15.27 17.28
C ASP A 97 -1.50 16.55 17.59
N ARG A 98 -1.91 17.30 16.56
CA ARG A 98 -2.64 18.56 16.68
C ARG A 98 -4.12 18.44 16.30
N TRP A 99 -4.55 17.26 15.86
CA TRP A 99 -5.91 17.04 15.40
C TRP A 99 -6.84 16.69 16.58
N PRO A 100 -7.98 17.39 16.76
CA PRO A 100 -8.82 17.28 17.96
C PRO A 100 -9.69 16.00 17.95
N ALA A 101 -9.05 14.85 18.20
CA ALA A 101 -9.69 13.58 18.51
C ALA A 101 -8.76 12.72 19.40
N SER A 102 -9.32 11.81 20.20
CA SER A 102 -8.48 10.93 21.03
C SER A 102 -7.49 10.12 20.19
N THR A 103 -6.24 9.98 20.64
CA THR A 103 -5.12 9.45 19.84
C THR A 103 -5.44 8.10 19.22
N ARG A 104 -6.11 7.20 19.96
CA ARG A 104 -6.52 5.89 19.44
C ARG A 104 -7.59 6.00 18.36
N ARG A 105 -8.69 6.73 18.61
CA ARG A 105 -9.78 6.86 17.63
C ARG A 105 -9.32 7.62 16.38
N GLY A 106 -8.47 8.63 16.56
CA GLY A 106 -7.85 9.36 15.44
C GLY A 106 -6.92 8.48 14.62
N ARG A 107 -6.12 7.62 15.27
CA ARG A 107 -5.32 6.60 14.57
C ARG A 107 -6.20 5.64 13.78
N ASP A 108 -7.28 5.14 14.36
CA ASP A 108 -8.18 4.21 13.68
C ASP A 108 -8.86 4.87 12.47
N ALA A 109 -9.30 6.13 12.61
CA ALA A 109 -9.83 6.93 11.50
C ALA A 109 -8.82 7.09 10.36
N ARG A 110 -7.56 7.44 10.67
CA ARG A 110 -6.46 7.54 9.69
C ARG A 110 -6.24 6.21 8.96
N LEU A 111 -6.14 5.11 9.69
CA LEU A 111 -5.89 3.78 9.11
C LEU A 111 -7.02 3.34 8.16
N VAL A 112 -8.28 3.69 8.46
CA VAL A 112 -9.40 3.45 7.54
C VAL A 112 -9.24 4.24 6.24
N LEU A 113 -8.84 5.51 6.32
CA LEU A 113 -8.65 6.34 5.12
C LEU A 113 -7.47 5.87 4.26
N GLU A 114 -6.37 5.45 4.89
CA GLU A 114 -5.19 4.87 4.20
C GLU A 114 -5.56 3.58 3.47
N ARG A 115 -6.27 2.68 4.15
CA ARG A 115 -6.79 1.44 3.55
C ARG A 115 -7.69 1.70 2.34
N GLN A 116 -8.36 2.83 2.29
CA GLN A 116 -9.22 3.19 1.16
C GLN A 116 -8.51 3.98 0.06
N LEU A 117 -7.19 4.20 0.20
CA LEU A 117 -6.36 5.03 -0.68
C LEU A 117 -6.94 6.45 -0.84
N LEU A 118 -7.58 6.98 0.21
CA LEU A 118 -8.12 8.34 0.21
C LEU A 118 -7.08 9.35 0.71
N VAL A 119 -6.15 8.88 1.55
CA VAL A 119 -5.02 9.64 2.10
C VAL A 119 -3.74 8.83 2.06
N VAL A 120 -2.61 9.50 2.18
CA VAL A 120 -1.33 8.89 2.57
C VAL A 120 -0.80 9.59 3.80
N SER A 121 -0.03 8.88 4.62
CA SER A 121 0.64 9.47 5.77
C SER A 121 2.14 9.27 5.72
N ARG A 122 2.85 10.20 6.33
CA ARG A 122 4.29 10.11 6.58
C ARG A 122 4.55 10.29 8.06
N ASP A 123 5.61 9.65 8.55
CA ASP A 123 6.10 9.89 9.90
C ASP A 123 6.81 11.26 9.97
N LEU A 124 6.56 11.97 11.05
CA LEU A 124 7.19 13.24 11.39
C LEU A 124 7.77 13.11 12.80
N HIS A 125 9.06 13.43 12.96
CA HIS A 125 9.63 13.68 14.28
C HIS A 125 9.14 15.05 14.74
N THR A 126 8.47 15.06 15.89
CA THR A 126 8.04 16.31 16.52
C THR A 126 9.21 17.05 17.13
N GLU A 127 8.96 18.32 17.42
CA GLU A 127 9.89 19.23 18.09
C GLU A 127 10.31 18.69 19.47
N SER A 128 9.44 17.92 20.12
CA SER A 128 9.63 17.23 21.40
C SER A 128 10.22 15.81 21.29
N GLY A 129 10.63 15.37 20.10
CA GLY A 129 11.34 14.10 19.90
C GLY A 129 10.48 12.84 19.77
N TYR A 130 9.15 12.92 19.89
CA TYR A 130 8.26 11.78 19.60
C TYR A 130 7.79 11.80 18.13
N HIS A 131 7.31 10.64 17.63
CA HIS A 131 6.78 10.54 16.27
C HIS A 131 5.28 10.80 16.20
N THR A 132 4.88 11.59 15.20
CA THR A 132 3.48 11.80 14.82
C THR A 132 3.31 11.48 13.33
N ALA A 133 2.06 11.30 12.89
CA ALA A 133 1.74 11.12 11.48
C ALA A 133 1.25 12.45 10.88
N VAL A 134 1.75 12.78 9.69
CA VAL A 134 1.19 13.84 8.84
C VAL A 134 0.37 13.17 7.75
N VAL A 135 -0.93 13.44 7.75
CA VAL A 135 -1.90 12.87 6.79
C VAL A 135 -2.11 13.87 5.66
N THR A 136 -2.05 13.41 4.42
CA THR A 136 -2.24 14.22 3.20
C THR A 136 -3.25 13.57 2.27
N PRO A 137 -4.04 14.34 1.48
CA PRO A 137 -4.91 13.78 0.47
C PRO A 137 -4.13 12.90 -0.50
N TRP A 138 -4.68 11.75 -0.89
CA TRP A 138 -4.02 10.85 -1.85
C TRP A 138 -3.58 11.59 -3.12
N ARG A 139 -4.44 12.48 -3.65
CA ARG A 139 -4.17 13.28 -4.86
C ARG A 139 -2.91 14.16 -4.76
N LYS A 140 -2.46 14.51 -3.55
CA LYS A 140 -1.25 15.29 -3.28
C LYS A 140 -0.03 14.42 -2.97
N SER A 141 -0.18 13.10 -2.91
CA SER A 141 0.92 12.18 -2.67
C SER A 141 1.95 12.23 -3.81
N ARG A 142 3.22 11.94 -3.51
CA ARG A 142 4.30 11.89 -4.50
C ARG A 142 3.98 10.96 -5.68
N ILE A 143 3.39 9.80 -5.40
CA ILE A 143 3.00 8.83 -6.43
C ILE A 143 1.87 9.36 -7.32
N ALA A 144 0.83 9.98 -6.75
CA ALA A 144 -0.27 10.56 -7.51
C ALA A 144 0.19 11.71 -8.42
N VAL A 145 1.04 12.60 -7.90
CA VAL A 145 1.60 13.71 -8.68
C VAL A 145 2.49 13.18 -9.80
N ARG A 146 3.36 12.20 -9.52
CA ARG A 146 4.31 11.65 -10.50
C ARG A 146 3.62 10.91 -11.64
N PHE A 147 2.60 10.10 -11.35
CA PHE A 147 1.99 9.19 -12.35
C PHE A 147 0.59 9.57 -12.81
N GLY A 148 0.01 10.68 -12.34
CA GLY A 148 -1.37 11.06 -12.64
C GLY A 148 -1.72 11.11 -14.12
N LYS A 149 -0.80 11.56 -14.99
CA LYS A 149 -1.00 11.57 -16.45
C LYS A 149 -0.98 10.17 -17.06
N LEU A 150 -0.05 9.32 -16.63
CA LEU A 150 0.10 7.94 -17.12
C LEU A 150 -1.06 7.06 -16.67
N ALA A 151 -1.51 7.23 -15.42
CA ALA A 151 -2.65 6.51 -14.87
C ALA A 151 -3.92 6.65 -15.72
N LYS A 152 -4.16 7.81 -16.33
CA LYS A 152 -5.32 8.05 -17.21
C LYS A 152 -5.31 7.19 -18.48
N ARG A 153 -4.17 6.65 -18.88
CA ARG A 153 -4.03 5.81 -20.08
C ARG A 153 -4.30 4.33 -19.82
N ILE A 154 -4.39 3.93 -18.55
CA ILE A 154 -4.55 2.54 -18.14
C ILE A 154 -6.02 2.30 -17.78
N LYS A 155 -6.60 1.20 -18.28
CA LYS A 155 -7.94 0.78 -17.89
C LYS A 155 -7.94 0.28 -16.44
N LEU A 156 -9.06 0.42 -15.73
CA LEU A 156 -9.12 0.00 -14.32
C LEU A 156 -8.76 -1.49 -14.15
N ASP A 157 -9.40 -2.35 -14.95
CA ASP A 157 -9.18 -3.79 -14.90
C ASP A 157 -7.73 -4.17 -15.19
N GLU A 158 -7.09 -3.47 -16.13
CA GLU A 158 -5.67 -3.68 -16.46
C GLU A 158 -4.77 -3.29 -15.29
N ALA A 159 -5.06 -2.17 -14.62
CA ALA A 159 -4.30 -1.75 -13.44
C ALA A 159 -4.43 -2.76 -12.29
N GLU A 160 -5.64 -3.28 -12.05
CA GLU A 160 -5.88 -4.31 -11.04
C GLU A 160 -5.13 -5.61 -11.36
N ASP A 161 -5.19 -6.05 -12.61
CA ASP A 161 -4.50 -7.25 -13.09
C ASP A 161 -2.99 -7.14 -12.90
N GLN A 162 -2.39 -6.00 -13.28
CA GLN A 162 -0.95 -5.75 -13.13
C GLN A 162 -0.50 -5.88 -11.67
N LEU A 163 -1.24 -5.30 -10.72
CA LEU A 163 -0.89 -5.36 -9.31
C LEU A 163 -1.02 -6.78 -8.74
N ILE A 164 -2.09 -7.51 -9.07
CA ILE A 164 -2.26 -8.89 -8.59
C ILE A 164 -1.18 -9.81 -9.17
N LEU A 165 -0.92 -9.75 -10.48
CA LEU A 165 0.10 -10.58 -11.11
C LEU A 165 1.47 -10.33 -10.50
N CYS A 166 1.83 -9.07 -10.22
CA CYS A 166 3.10 -8.74 -9.58
C CYS A 166 3.17 -9.22 -8.13
N ALA A 167 2.10 -9.05 -7.34
CA ALA A 167 2.08 -9.54 -5.97
C ALA A 167 2.18 -11.06 -5.91
N VAL A 168 1.43 -11.79 -6.75
CA VAL A 168 1.50 -13.25 -6.80
C VAL A 168 2.88 -13.73 -7.27
N ARG A 169 3.50 -13.07 -8.26
CA ARG A 169 4.88 -13.37 -8.67
C ARG A 169 5.88 -13.16 -7.54
N SER A 170 5.72 -12.09 -6.76
CA SER A 170 6.60 -11.75 -5.64
C SER A 170 6.37 -12.65 -4.41
N ALA A 171 5.15 -13.19 -4.27
CA ALA A 171 4.80 -14.07 -3.17
C ALA A 171 5.05 -15.52 -3.55
N VAL A 172 6.18 -16.03 -3.09
CA VAL A 172 6.48 -17.46 -3.15
C VAL A 172 5.50 -18.19 -2.22
N VAL A 173 4.47 -18.81 -2.82
CA VAL A 173 3.54 -19.77 -2.19
C VAL A 173 2.66 -19.21 -1.06
N ALA A 174 1.81 -18.22 -1.38
CA ALA A 174 0.67 -17.90 -0.52
C ALA A 174 -0.58 -18.71 -0.91
N PRO A 175 -1.35 -19.26 0.05
CA PRO A 175 -2.64 -19.89 -0.24
C PRO A 175 -3.60 -18.90 -0.91
N GLU A 176 -4.38 -19.35 -1.90
CA GLU A 176 -5.32 -18.51 -2.66
C GLU A 176 -6.27 -17.69 -1.76
N ARG A 177 -6.75 -18.31 -0.68
CA ARG A 177 -7.58 -17.65 0.35
C ARG A 177 -6.95 -16.39 0.95
N GLU A 178 -5.62 -16.34 1.02
CA GLU A 178 -4.87 -15.20 1.55
C GLU A 178 -4.76 -14.11 0.48
N VAL A 179 -4.42 -14.48 -0.76
CA VAL A 179 -4.30 -13.57 -1.91
C VAL A 179 -5.59 -12.78 -2.14
N ARG A 180 -6.75 -13.46 -2.02
CA ARG A 180 -8.09 -12.86 -2.16
C ARG A 180 -8.38 -11.73 -1.17
N ARG A 181 -7.61 -11.63 -0.09
CA ARG A 181 -7.77 -10.62 0.98
C ARG A 181 -6.69 -9.54 0.96
N TRP A 182 -5.64 -9.71 0.16
CA TRP A 182 -4.48 -8.83 0.18
C TRP A 182 -4.81 -7.42 -0.24
N PHE A 183 -5.56 -7.26 -1.33
CA PHE A 183 -5.77 -5.96 -1.95
C PHE A 183 -7.03 -5.28 -1.45
N VAL A 184 -6.94 -3.96 -1.33
CA VAL A 184 -8.05 -3.08 -0.90
C VAL A 184 -9.22 -3.06 -1.87
N PHE A 185 -9.01 -3.49 -3.13
CA PHE A 185 -10.05 -3.66 -4.14
C PHE A 185 -10.66 -5.07 -4.19
N GLY A 186 -10.27 -5.95 -3.27
CA GLY A 186 -10.90 -7.26 -3.05
C GLY A 186 -10.51 -8.36 -4.04
N ALA A 187 -11.33 -9.41 -4.08
CA ALA A 187 -11.01 -10.67 -4.77
C ALA A 187 -11.44 -10.74 -6.24
N ARG A 188 -12.33 -9.85 -6.72
CA ARG A 188 -12.89 -9.94 -8.07
C ARG A 188 -11.85 -10.03 -9.19
N PRO A 189 -10.74 -9.26 -9.17
CA PRO A 189 -9.78 -9.39 -10.25
C PRO A 189 -8.94 -10.67 -10.12
N VAL A 190 -8.79 -11.23 -8.91
CA VAL A 190 -8.21 -12.57 -8.72
C VAL A 190 -9.08 -13.62 -9.41
N ASP A 191 -10.40 -13.56 -9.24
CA ASP A 191 -11.35 -14.47 -9.90
C ASP A 191 -11.24 -14.41 -11.43
N ARG A 192 -11.21 -13.20 -11.99
CA ARG A 192 -11.02 -12.98 -13.43
C ARG A 192 -9.71 -13.60 -13.94
N LEU A 193 -8.59 -13.32 -13.25
CA LEU A 193 -7.27 -13.83 -13.64
C LEU A 193 -7.15 -15.36 -13.51
N MET A 194 -7.86 -15.98 -12.57
CA MET A 194 -7.98 -17.44 -12.46
C MET A 194 -8.73 -18.00 -13.67
N HIS A 195 -9.91 -17.45 -13.99
CA HIS A 195 -10.72 -17.88 -15.13
C HIS A 195 -9.97 -17.75 -16.47
N GLU A 196 -9.16 -16.72 -16.64
CA GLU A 196 -8.35 -16.51 -17.85
C GLU A 196 -7.07 -17.38 -17.90
N GLY A 197 -6.84 -18.25 -16.90
CA GLY A 197 -5.65 -19.09 -16.78
C GLY A 197 -4.34 -18.31 -16.59
N LYS A 198 -4.40 -17.00 -16.31
CA LYS A 198 -3.22 -16.14 -16.19
C LYS A 198 -2.41 -16.47 -14.94
N LEU A 199 -3.08 -16.76 -13.81
CA LEU A 199 -2.40 -17.16 -12.58
C LEU A 199 -1.81 -18.57 -12.66
N GLU A 200 -2.45 -19.48 -13.39
CA GLU A 200 -1.95 -20.84 -13.62
C GLU A 200 -0.67 -20.85 -14.45
N ARG A 201 -0.61 -20.02 -15.50
CA ARG A 201 0.60 -19.83 -16.32
C ARG A 201 1.79 -19.31 -15.50
N LEU A 202 1.57 -18.55 -14.42
CA LEU A 202 2.66 -18.16 -13.53
C LEU A 202 3.28 -19.34 -12.77
N ARG A 203 2.47 -20.39 -12.48
CA ARG A 203 2.96 -21.62 -11.83
C ARG A 203 3.78 -22.47 -12.80
N SER A 204 3.40 -22.53 -14.08
CA SER A 204 4.12 -23.32 -15.10
C SER A 204 5.46 -22.70 -15.50
N VAL A 205 5.52 -21.37 -15.66
CA VAL A 205 6.75 -20.65 -16.01
C VAL A 205 7.86 -20.84 -14.98
N ARG A 206 7.57 -21.16 -13.71
CA ARG A 206 8.62 -21.48 -12.71
C ARG A 206 8.95 -22.97 -12.57
N ARG A 207 8.10 -23.91 -13.00
CA ARG A 207 8.49 -25.33 -13.07
C ARG A 207 9.58 -25.56 -14.12
N SER A 208 9.61 -24.78 -15.20
CA SER A 208 10.69 -24.89 -16.21
C SER A 208 12.05 -24.38 -15.72
N TRP A 209 12.11 -23.56 -14.66
CA TRP A 209 13.38 -23.09 -14.08
C TRP A 209 13.94 -24.03 -13.00
N LEU A 210 13.13 -24.94 -12.47
CA LEU A 210 13.53 -25.96 -11.50
C LEU A 210 13.72 -27.36 -12.12
N GLY A 211 13.49 -27.50 -13.43
CA GLY A 211 13.66 -28.75 -14.19
C GLY A 211 14.82 -28.71 -15.20
N SER A 212 15.77 -27.81 -15.01
CA SER A 212 16.99 -27.72 -15.82
C SER A 212 18.20 -27.48 -14.92
N GLN A 213 18.45 -28.43 -14.03
CA GLN A 213 19.77 -28.78 -13.52
C GLN A 213 19.83 -30.30 -13.36
#